data_AF-A0A945E487-F1
#
_entry.id   AF-A0A945E487-F1
#
_cell.length_a   1.000
_cell.length_b   1.000
_cell.length_c   1.000
_cell.angle_alpha   90.00
_cell.angle_beta   90.00
_cell.angle_gamma   90.00
#
_symmetry.space_group_name_H-M   'P 1'
#
loop_
_entity.id
_entity.type
_entity.pdbx_description
1 polymer ?
#
loop_
_entity_poly.entity_id
_entity_poly.type
_entity_poly.pdbx_seq_one_letter_code
_entity_poly.pdbx_strand_id
1 'polypeptide(L)'
;DEAATIALGIAAHHGRVQVVDASVASTSTGHGSPLPMLLHGGPGRAGGGEEMGGLRGVRHHLQTTAFQGSPDVLTRIVGQWIPGATRHADRGHPFKLHFDDLELGTALRTGSRTVSIDDIEAFAESTGDHFYAHMDEEAAAASPIFGGRVAHGYLVLSLAAGLFVWPDPGPVLANYGIDRCRFAKPTYPGDTLTVWLTAKRKTLRAGAGYGEVAWDAQVVNQDDEVVAAYDVLTMVANRPGMNGAPDEVA
;
A
#
# COMPACT_ATOMS: atom_id res chain seq x y z
N ASP A 1 -19.18 -15.60 25.69
CA ASP A 1 -20.00 -14.46 26.18
C ASP A 1 -19.58 -13.96 27.55
N GLU A 2 -19.52 -14.80 28.59
CA GLU A 2 -19.15 -14.37 29.96
C GLU A 2 -17.73 -13.78 30.03
N ALA A 3 -16.72 -14.49 29.49
CA ALA A 3 -15.34 -14.00 29.46
C ALA A 3 -15.20 -12.65 28.73
N ALA A 4 -15.96 -12.45 27.64
CA ALA A 4 -15.98 -11.19 26.90
C ALA A 4 -16.61 -10.05 27.73
N THR A 5 -17.72 -10.33 28.40
CA THR A 5 -18.41 -9.37 29.29
C THR A 5 -17.49 -8.91 30.41
N ILE A 6 -16.82 -9.84 31.08
CA ILE A 6 -15.88 -9.53 32.16
C ILE A 6 -14.68 -8.75 31.61
N ALA A 7 -14.05 -9.23 30.53
CA ALA A 7 -12.88 -8.57 29.95
C ALA A 7 -13.16 -7.11 29.57
N LEU A 8 -14.29 -6.85 28.91
CA LEU A 8 -14.71 -5.48 28.57
C LEU A 8 -15.07 -4.66 29.80
N GLY A 9 -15.75 -5.27 30.79
CA GLY A 9 -16.14 -4.60 32.02
C GLY A 9 -14.95 -4.15 32.89
N ILE A 10 -13.83 -4.87 32.86
CA ILE A 10 -12.64 -4.53 33.65
C ILE A 10 -11.56 -3.78 32.86
N ALA A 11 -11.62 -3.73 31.53
CA ALA A 11 -10.55 -3.20 30.67
C ALA A 11 -10.14 -1.75 30.99
N ALA A 12 -11.11 -0.90 31.36
CA ALA A 12 -10.84 0.49 31.73
C ALA A 12 -9.91 0.66 32.94
N HIS A 13 -9.67 -0.42 33.70
CA HIS A 13 -8.84 -0.43 34.91
C HIS A 13 -7.56 -1.26 34.78
N HIS A 14 -7.32 -1.93 33.64
CA HIS A 14 -6.19 -2.85 33.45
C HIS A 14 -5.48 -2.55 32.13
N GLY A 15 -4.15 -2.34 32.15
CA GLY A 15 -3.41 -2.12 30.89
C GLY A 15 -3.16 -3.38 30.07
N ARG A 16 -3.37 -4.57 30.65
CA ARG A 16 -3.38 -5.86 29.94
C ARG A 16 -4.27 -6.87 30.66
N VAL A 17 -5.16 -7.53 29.92
CA VAL A 17 -6.00 -8.63 30.40
C VAL A 17 -5.65 -9.88 29.59
N GLN A 18 -5.38 -10.99 30.27
CA GLN A 18 -5.19 -12.29 29.64
C GLN A 18 -6.43 -13.14 29.88
N VAL A 19 -7.17 -13.49 28.82
CA VAL A 19 -8.28 -14.44 28.88
C VAL A 19 -7.73 -15.82 28.56
N VAL A 20 -7.97 -16.80 29.44
CA VAL A 20 -7.38 -18.14 29.34
C VAL A 20 -8.50 -19.18 29.32
N ASP A 21 -8.43 -20.08 28.35
CA ASP A 21 -9.19 -21.33 28.30
C ASP A 21 -8.26 -22.49 27.89
N ALA A 22 -8.82 -23.69 27.68
CA ALA A 22 -8.02 -24.86 27.32
C ALA A 22 -7.29 -24.73 25.97
N SER A 23 -7.78 -23.89 25.04
CA SER A 23 -7.22 -23.77 23.69
C SER A 23 -5.85 -23.08 23.66
N VAL A 24 -5.54 -22.26 24.67
CA VAL A 24 -4.27 -21.51 24.76
C VAL A 24 -3.23 -22.20 25.64
N ALA A 25 -3.53 -23.36 26.22
CA ALA A 25 -2.67 -24.02 27.21
C ALA A 25 -1.26 -24.36 26.70
N SER A 26 -1.12 -24.73 25.43
CA SER A 26 0.17 -25.12 24.83
C SER A 26 0.98 -23.95 24.25
N THR A 27 0.36 -22.79 24.06
CA THR A 27 0.95 -21.66 23.34
C THR A 27 1.00 -20.37 24.15
N SER A 28 0.38 -20.35 25.34
CA SER A 28 0.39 -19.20 26.24
C SER A 28 1.79 -18.95 26.80
N THR A 29 2.22 -17.70 26.77
CA THR A 29 3.44 -17.24 27.44
C THR A 29 3.25 -17.04 28.95
N GLY A 30 2.03 -17.27 29.45
CA GLY A 30 1.63 -17.05 30.84
C GLY A 30 1.36 -15.58 31.18
N HIS A 31 0.95 -15.34 32.42
CA HIS A 31 0.64 -13.99 32.90
C HIS A 31 1.90 -13.19 33.25
N GLY A 32 2.92 -13.82 33.84
CA GLY A 32 4.13 -13.14 34.32
C GLY A 32 5.13 -12.69 33.25
N SER A 33 4.83 -12.93 31.96
CA SER A 33 5.72 -12.64 30.84
C SER A 33 5.16 -11.46 30.02
N PRO A 34 5.49 -10.20 30.35
CA PRO A 34 5.07 -9.07 29.55
C PRO A 34 5.85 -9.09 28.22
N LEU A 35 5.12 -9.14 27.09
CA LEU A 35 5.73 -9.28 25.77
C LEU A 35 6.12 -7.90 25.19
N PRO A 36 7.25 -7.78 24.48
CA PRO A 36 7.73 -6.50 23.94
C PRO A 36 6.72 -5.77 23.03
N MET A 37 5.87 -6.53 22.32
CA MET A 37 4.87 -6.00 21.40
C MET A 37 3.54 -5.66 22.08
N LEU A 38 3.35 -6.04 23.36
CA LEU A 38 2.17 -5.72 24.14
C LEU A 38 2.45 -4.53 25.04
N LEU A 39 1.43 -3.70 25.26
CA LEU A 39 1.48 -2.61 26.22
C LEU A 39 1.65 -3.17 27.63
N HIS A 40 2.54 -2.56 28.41
CA HIS A 40 2.73 -2.85 29.82
C HIS A 40 2.60 -1.57 30.64
N GLY A 41 1.66 -1.56 31.57
CA GLY A 41 1.28 -0.36 32.30
C GLY A 41 -0.17 -0.46 32.74
N GLY A 42 -0.73 0.66 33.19
CA GLY A 42 -2.14 0.72 33.57
C GLY A 42 -2.50 2.00 34.32
N PRO A 43 -3.80 2.34 34.37
CA PRO A 43 -4.27 3.56 34.99
C PRO A 43 -4.17 3.52 36.53
N GLY A 44 -4.28 4.69 37.17
CA GLY A 44 -4.43 4.82 38.61
C GLY A 44 -3.24 4.25 39.39
N ARG A 45 -3.49 3.23 40.24
CA ARG A 45 -2.47 2.64 41.12
C ARG A 45 -1.32 1.96 40.37
N ALA A 46 -1.52 1.59 39.11
CA ALA A 46 -0.47 1.03 38.27
C ALA A 46 0.50 2.10 37.70
N GLY A 47 0.29 3.38 37.99
CA GLY A 47 1.19 4.48 37.67
C GLY A 47 0.73 5.38 36.52
N GLY A 48 -0.28 4.99 35.76
CA GLY A 48 -0.84 5.76 34.64
C GLY A 48 0.04 5.81 33.38
N GLY A 49 1.31 5.45 33.49
CA GLY A 49 2.24 5.32 32.39
C GLY A 49 2.08 4.03 31.60
N GLU A 50 2.78 4.01 30.46
CA GLU A 50 2.83 2.88 29.54
C GLU A 50 4.29 2.63 29.14
N GLU A 51 4.66 1.37 29.02
CA GLU A 51 5.94 0.87 28.54
C GLU A 51 5.71 -0.24 27.52
N MET A 52 6.75 -0.59 26.76
CA MET A 52 6.68 -1.57 25.67
C MET A 52 5.61 -1.19 24.63
N GLY A 53 4.82 -2.15 24.12
CA GLY A 53 3.83 -1.86 23.07
C GLY A 53 4.44 -1.62 21.68
N GLY A 54 5.58 -2.26 21.39
CA GLY A 54 6.26 -2.14 20.10
C GLY A 54 6.63 -0.70 19.76
N LEU A 55 6.14 -0.20 18.61
CA LEU A 55 6.44 1.16 18.17
C LEU A 55 5.82 2.24 19.07
N ARG A 56 4.78 1.94 19.86
CA ARG A 56 4.20 2.89 20.81
C ARG A 56 5.21 3.26 21.90
N GLY A 57 5.91 2.28 22.46
CA GLY A 57 6.95 2.51 23.47
C GLY A 57 8.08 3.39 22.97
N VAL A 58 8.49 3.21 21.71
CA VAL A 58 9.51 4.04 21.07
C VAL A 58 9.08 5.50 21.00
N ARG A 59 7.78 5.79 20.77
CA ARG A 59 7.27 7.17 20.67
C ARG A 59 7.44 7.98 21.96
N HIS A 60 7.53 7.37 23.14
CA HIS A 60 7.83 8.09 24.38
C HIS A 60 9.24 8.69 24.40
N HIS A 61 10.15 8.15 23.58
CA HIS A 61 11.53 8.61 23.44
C HIS A 61 11.75 9.52 22.22
N LEU A 62 10.70 9.82 21.46
CA LEU A 62 10.77 10.68 20.29
C LEU A 62 9.99 11.98 20.54
N GLN A 63 10.51 13.10 20.06
CA GLN A 63 9.75 14.34 19.96
C GLN A 63 8.85 14.29 18.72
N THR A 64 7.54 14.37 18.91
CA THR A 64 6.60 14.51 17.79
C THR A 64 6.46 15.99 17.43
N THR A 65 6.67 16.32 16.15
CA THR A 65 6.60 17.70 15.64
C THR A 65 5.69 17.74 14.42
N ALA A 66 4.69 18.62 14.43
CA ALA A 66 3.83 18.86 13.28
C ALA A 66 4.48 19.87 12.32
N PHE A 67 5.02 19.39 11.20
CA PHE A 67 5.53 20.24 10.13
C PHE A 67 4.41 20.66 9.18
N GLN A 68 4.37 21.94 8.82
CA GLN A 68 3.49 22.49 7.80
C GLN A 68 4.34 23.17 6.73
N GLY A 69 3.90 23.09 5.47
CA GLY A 69 4.63 23.63 4.33
C GLY A 69 4.05 23.12 3.01
N SER A 70 4.67 23.50 1.89
CA SER A 70 4.30 22.94 0.59
C SER A 70 4.66 21.45 0.52
N PRO A 71 3.96 20.65 -0.30
CA PRO A 71 4.27 19.22 -0.48
C PRO A 71 5.73 18.95 -0.86
N ASP A 72 6.37 19.81 -1.66
CA ASP A 72 7.78 19.68 -2.02
C ASP A 72 8.73 19.86 -0.83
N VAL A 73 8.48 20.87 0.00
CA VAL A 73 9.29 21.11 1.20
C VAL A 73 9.09 19.96 2.18
N LEU A 74 7.84 19.54 2.40
CA LEU A 74 7.54 18.42 3.28
C LEU A 74 8.17 17.12 2.77
N THR A 75 8.16 16.86 1.45
CA THR A 75 8.80 15.69 0.85
C THR A 75 10.29 15.60 1.19
N ARG A 76 11.00 16.74 1.12
CA ARG A 76 12.43 16.82 1.47
C ARG A 76 12.67 16.64 2.97
N ILE A 77 11.77 17.16 3.82
CA ILE A 77 11.88 17.04 5.28
C ILE A 77 11.65 15.58 5.71
N VAL A 78 10.61 14.93 5.19
CA VAL A 78 10.21 13.59 5.66
C VAL A 78 10.91 12.44 4.94
N GLY A 79 11.59 12.72 3.82
CA GLY A 79 12.26 11.68 3.02
C GLY A 79 11.26 10.74 2.30
N GLN A 80 10.08 11.25 1.98
CA GLN A 80 9.02 10.51 1.26
C GLN A 80 8.23 11.50 0.40
N TRP A 81 7.93 11.15 -0.85
CA TRP A 81 7.07 11.95 -1.70
C TRP A 81 5.67 12.04 -1.11
N ILE A 82 5.14 13.26 -1.08
CA ILE A 82 3.81 13.59 -0.57
C ILE A 82 2.91 13.95 -1.76
N PRO A 83 1.63 13.50 -1.78
CA PRO A 83 0.68 13.90 -2.81
C PRO A 83 0.65 15.42 -3.02
N GLY A 84 0.74 15.84 -4.29
CA GLY A 84 0.81 17.24 -4.68
C GLY A 84 2.24 17.80 -4.77
N ALA A 85 3.26 17.04 -4.38
CA ALA A 85 4.65 17.41 -4.67
C ALA A 85 4.97 17.21 -6.15
N THR A 86 6.03 17.88 -6.61
CA THR A 86 6.50 17.84 -7.99
C THR A 86 6.76 16.40 -8.43
N ARG A 87 6.35 16.09 -9.67
CA ARG A 87 6.62 14.82 -10.36
C ARG A 87 7.67 15.05 -11.45
N HIS A 88 8.67 14.19 -11.50
CA HIS A 88 9.78 14.24 -12.45
C HIS A 88 9.60 13.15 -13.51
N ALA A 89 8.92 13.49 -14.62
CA ALA A 89 8.59 12.56 -15.70
C ALA A 89 9.55 12.64 -16.91
N ASP A 90 10.71 13.26 -16.72
CA ASP A 90 11.72 13.55 -17.74
C ASP A 90 12.85 12.51 -17.82
N ARG A 91 12.89 11.52 -16.91
CA ARG A 91 13.97 10.52 -16.81
C ARG A 91 13.71 9.20 -17.56
N GLY A 92 12.71 9.18 -18.44
CA GLY A 92 12.25 7.96 -19.10
C GLY A 92 11.49 7.02 -18.16
N HIS A 93 11.40 5.73 -18.51
CA HIS A 93 10.60 4.77 -17.75
C HIS A 93 11.28 4.41 -16.41
N PRO A 94 10.66 4.69 -15.24
CA PRO A 94 11.31 4.52 -13.94
C PRO A 94 11.77 3.09 -13.62
N PHE A 95 11.07 2.06 -14.12
CA PHE A 95 11.47 0.67 -13.92
C PHE A 95 12.75 0.24 -14.67
N LYS A 96 13.30 1.12 -15.52
CA LYS A 96 14.61 0.91 -16.16
C LYS A 96 15.76 1.45 -15.33
N LEU A 97 15.47 2.17 -14.24
CA LEU A 97 16.47 2.80 -13.39
C LEU A 97 16.82 1.89 -12.20
N HIS A 98 18.10 1.86 -11.85
CA HIS A 98 18.55 1.19 -10.64
C HIS A 98 18.09 1.97 -9.40
N PHE A 99 18.13 1.32 -8.24
CA PHE A 99 17.73 1.93 -6.97
C PHE A 99 18.47 3.25 -6.72
N ASP A 100 19.76 3.32 -7.05
CA ASP A 100 20.61 4.49 -6.81
C ASP A 100 20.28 5.67 -7.74
N ASP A 101 19.67 5.41 -8.90
CA ASP A 101 19.28 6.39 -9.91
C ASP A 101 17.91 7.02 -9.66
N LEU A 102 17.09 6.37 -8.85
CA LEU A 102 15.75 6.83 -8.53
C LEU A 102 15.78 7.96 -7.51
N GLU A 103 15.01 9.01 -7.75
CA GLU A 103 14.76 10.07 -6.79
C GLU A 103 13.30 10.04 -6.35
N LEU A 104 13.01 10.59 -5.17
CA LEU A 104 11.61 10.78 -4.75
C LEU A 104 10.93 11.70 -5.75
N GLY A 105 9.74 11.31 -6.20
CA GLY A 105 9.02 12.03 -7.25
C GLY A 105 9.41 11.65 -8.68
N THR A 106 10.42 10.79 -8.92
CA THR A 106 10.62 10.19 -10.26
C THR A 106 9.33 9.49 -10.68
N ALA A 107 8.79 9.87 -11.83
CA ALA A 107 7.42 9.54 -12.20
C ALA A 107 7.29 9.09 -13.66
N LEU A 108 6.21 8.37 -13.93
CA LEU A 108 5.73 8.03 -15.25
C LEU A 108 4.26 8.43 -15.35
N ARG A 109 3.91 9.16 -16.41
CA ARG A 109 2.54 9.18 -16.91
C ARG A 109 2.49 8.20 -18.08
N THR A 110 1.68 7.16 -17.97
CA THR A 110 1.59 6.13 -19.01
C THR A 110 0.89 6.65 -20.26
N GLY A 111 0.86 5.82 -21.31
CA GLY A 111 -0.20 5.91 -22.32
C GLY A 111 -1.57 5.62 -21.69
N SER A 112 -2.60 5.58 -22.54
CA SER A 112 -3.98 5.33 -22.10
C SER A 112 -4.57 4.07 -22.71
N ARG A 113 -5.55 3.47 -22.04
CA ARG A 113 -6.33 2.33 -22.54
C ARG A 113 -7.81 2.51 -22.19
N THR A 114 -8.68 2.38 -23.18
CA THR A 114 -10.13 2.35 -22.98
C THR A 114 -10.55 0.97 -22.47
N VAL A 115 -11.40 0.94 -21.44
CA VAL A 115 -12.02 -0.28 -20.92
C VAL A 115 -13.25 -0.60 -21.75
N SER A 116 -13.32 -1.79 -22.33
CA SER A 116 -14.48 -2.27 -23.08
C SER A 116 -15.35 -3.21 -22.23
N ILE A 117 -16.58 -3.45 -22.68
CA ILE A 117 -17.43 -4.48 -22.06
C ILE A 117 -16.81 -5.87 -22.22
N ASP A 118 -16.14 -6.13 -23.34
CA ASP A 118 -15.44 -7.39 -23.62
C ASP A 118 -14.30 -7.62 -22.62
N ASP A 119 -13.58 -6.56 -22.21
CA ASP A 119 -12.55 -6.68 -21.15
C ASP A 119 -13.17 -7.16 -19.83
N ILE A 120 -14.36 -6.65 -19.48
CA ILE A 120 -15.08 -6.99 -18.25
C ILE A 120 -15.56 -8.43 -18.29
N GLU A 121 -16.15 -8.86 -19.40
CA GLU A 121 -16.67 -10.21 -19.59
C GLU A 121 -15.54 -11.25 -19.63
N ALA A 122 -14.45 -10.95 -20.35
CA ALA A 122 -13.28 -11.82 -20.39
C ALA A 122 -12.59 -11.93 -19.02
N PHE A 123 -12.55 -10.84 -18.24
CA PHE A 123 -12.02 -10.88 -16.89
C PHE A 123 -12.90 -11.72 -15.96
N ALA A 124 -14.23 -11.57 -16.03
CA ALA A 124 -15.17 -12.39 -15.27
C ALA A 124 -14.99 -13.88 -15.58
N GLU A 125 -14.92 -14.25 -16.86
CA GLU A 125 -14.74 -15.65 -17.29
C GLU A 125 -13.40 -16.23 -16.82
N SER A 126 -12.31 -15.47 -16.96
CA SER A 126 -10.98 -15.96 -16.58
C SER A 126 -10.75 -16.05 -15.06
N THR A 127 -11.45 -15.25 -14.26
CA THR A 127 -11.28 -15.20 -12.80
C THR A 127 -12.39 -15.92 -12.04
N GLY A 128 -13.54 -16.15 -12.66
CA GLY A 128 -14.76 -16.65 -12.05
C GLY A 128 -15.56 -15.60 -11.28
N ASP A 129 -15.14 -14.32 -11.29
CA ASP A 129 -15.88 -13.24 -10.64
C ASP A 129 -17.03 -12.72 -11.54
N HIS A 130 -18.16 -13.41 -11.47
CA HIS A 130 -19.40 -13.04 -12.16
C HIS A 130 -20.33 -12.16 -11.30
N PHE A 131 -19.79 -11.31 -10.41
CA PHE A 131 -20.61 -10.42 -9.60
C PHE A 131 -21.57 -9.57 -10.44
N TYR A 132 -22.82 -9.42 -9.99
CA TYR A 132 -23.91 -8.86 -10.80
C TYR A 132 -23.59 -7.45 -11.35
N ALA A 133 -22.88 -6.62 -10.59
CA ALA A 133 -22.53 -5.25 -10.99
C ALA A 133 -21.62 -5.22 -12.24
N HIS A 134 -20.97 -6.33 -12.58
CA HIS A 134 -20.09 -6.46 -13.74
C HIS A 134 -20.76 -7.22 -14.90
N MET A 135 -21.82 -7.99 -14.65
CA MET A 135 -22.34 -9.00 -15.59
C MET A 135 -23.83 -8.86 -15.92
N ASP A 136 -24.61 -8.11 -15.15
CA ASP A 136 -26.05 -7.96 -15.32
C ASP A 136 -26.41 -6.47 -15.40
N GLU A 137 -26.86 -6.02 -16.56
CA GLU A 137 -27.17 -4.61 -16.82
C GLU A 137 -28.39 -4.12 -16.03
N GLU A 138 -29.46 -4.91 -15.97
CA GLU A 138 -30.67 -4.51 -15.24
C GLU A 138 -30.41 -4.45 -13.74
N ALA A 139 -29.72 -5.47 -13.19
CA ALA A 139 -29.38 -5.50 -11.77
C ALA A 139 -28.37 -4.40 -11.39
N ALA A 140 -27.37 -4.13 -12.25
CA ALA A 140 -26.40 -3.07 -12.01
C ALA A 140 -27.06 -1.68 -12.06
N ALA A 141 -27.91 -1.42 -13.04
CA ALA A 141 -28.63 -0.15 -13.17
C ALA A 141 -29.68 0.07 -12.07
N ALA A 142 -30.22 -1.00 -11.47
CA ALA A 142 -31.12 -0.91 -10.32
C ALA A 142 -30.40 -0.55 -9.00
N SER A 143 -29.06 -0.65 -8.96
CA SER A 143 -28.27 -0.27 -7.78
C SER A 143 -28.35 1.23 -7.52
N PRO A 144 -28.53 1.69 -6.27
CA PRO A 144 -28.50 3.12 -5.95
C PRO A 144 -27.11 3.75 -6.09
N ILE A 145 -26.07 2.95 -6.36
CA ILE A 145 -24.66 3.36 -6.41
C ILE A 145 -24.12 3.38 -7.85
N PHE A 146 -24.67 2.55 -8.74
CA PHE A 146 -24.18 2.37 -10.11
C PHE A 146 -25.22 2.79 -11.14
N GLY A 147 -24.78 3.34 -12.27
CA GLY A 147 -25.65 3.72 -13.39
C GLY A 147 -25.85 2.63 -14.46
N GLY A 148 -25.26 1.45 -14.25
CA GLY A 148 -25.14 0.35 -15.23
C GLY A 148 -23.96 -0.55 -14.88
N ARG A 149 -23.58 -1.48 -15.76
CA ARG A 149 -22.41 -2.35 -15.52
C ARG A 149 -21.12 -1.54 -15.37
N VAL A 150 -20.31 -1.92 -14.39
CA VAL A 150 -19.00 -1.32 -14.11
C VAL A 150 -17.89 -2.37 -14.25
N ALA A 151 -16.66 -1.94 -14.46
CA ALA A 151 -15.50 -2.84 -14.49
C ALA A 151 -15.14 -3.34 -13.09
N HIS A 152 -14.58 -4.55 -13.00
CA HIS A 152 -13.99 -5.05 -11.76
C HIS A 152 -12.87 -4.14 -11.29
N GLY A 153 -12.79 -3.87 -9.98
CA GLY A 153 -11.64 -3.16 -9.42
C GLY A 153 -10.33 -3.89 -9.73
N TYR A 154 -10.33 -5.23 -9.67
CA TYR A 154 -9.15 -6.03 -10.00
C TYR A 154 -8.77 -5.97 -11.48
N LEU A 155 -9.75 -5.89 -12.39
CA LEU A 155 -9.49 -5.63 -13.81
C LEU A 155 -8.78 -4.27 -13.96
N VAL A 156 -9.28 -3.21 -13.32
CA VAL A 156 -8.64 -1.88 -13.35
C VAL A 156 -7.19 -1.94 -12.89
N LEU A 157 -6.88 -2.67 -11.81
CA LEU A 157 -5.50 -2.85 -11.34
C LEU A 157 -4.63 -3.62 -12.36
N SER A 158 -5.17 -4.69 -12.95
CA SER A 158 -4.47 -5.48 -13.97
C SER A 158 -4.18 -4.66 -15.23
N LEU A 159 -5.15 -3.87 -15.69
CA LEU A 159 -4.99 -2.95 -16.82
C LEU A 159 -3.95 -1.87 -16.51
N ALA A 160 -4.00 -1.28 -15.31
CA ALA A 160 -3.02 -0.30 -14.87
C ALA A 160 -1.60 -0.90 -14.85
N ALA A 161 -1.41 -2.09 -14.30
CA ALA A 161 -0.12 -2.78 -14.32
C ALA A 161 0.39 -2.99 -15.75
N GLY A 162 -0.47 -3.39 -16.68
CA GLY A 162 -0.12 -3.50 -18.11
C GLY A 162 0.32 -2.18 -18.75
N LEU A 163 -0.07 -1.02 -18.19
CA LEU A 163 0.32 0.30 -18.68
C LEU A 163 1.67 0.80 -18.12
N PHE A 164 2.02 0.47 -16.86
CA PHE A 164 3.21 1.02 -16.20
C PHE A 164 4.36 0.03 -16.00
N VAL A 165 4.15 -1.28 -16.18
CA VAL A 165 5.23 -2.27 -16.01
C VAL A 165 6.09 -2.29 -17.27
N TRP A 166 7.41 -2.18 -17.08
CA TRP A 166 8.37 -2.39 -18.16
C TRP A 166 8.54 -3.90 -18.42
N PRO A 167 8.35 -4.38 -19.66
CA PRO A 167 8.29 -5.82 -19.95
C PRO A 167 9.65 -6.50 -20.02
N ASP A 168 10.71 -5.79 -20.45
CA ASP A 168 12.03 -6.40 -20.63
C ASP A 168 12.76 -6.57 -19.28
N PRO A 169 13.71 -7.50 -19.17
CA PRO A 169 14.58 -7.61 -18.01
C PRO A 169 15.22 -6.26 -17.65
N GLY A 170 15.23 -5.94 -16.36
CA GLY A 170 15.73 -4.67 -15.86
C GLY A 170 15.93 -4.67 -14.35
N PRO A 171 16.20 -3.49 -13.74
CA PRO A 171 16.56 -3.41 -12.33
C PRO A 171 15.45 -3.78 -11.35
N VAL A 172 14.18 -3.79 -11.76
CA VAL A 172 13.08 -4.24 -10.90
C VAL A 172 13.13 -5.77 -10.78
N LEU A 173 13.47 -6.24 -9.57
CA LEU A 173 13.65 -7.66 -9.26
C LEU A 173 12.32 -8.36 -8.99
N ALA A 174 11.43 -7.68 -8.26
CA ALA A 174 10.13 -8.23 -7.89
C ALA A 174 9.14 -7.12 -7.59
N ASN A 175 7.92 -7.26 -8.09
CA ASN A 175 6.75 -6.57 -7.57
C ASN A 175 6.06 -7.52 -6.57
N TYR A 176 6.19 -7.24 -5.27
CA TYR A 176 5.86 -8.21 -4.22
C TYR A 176 4.63 -7.85 -3.40
N GLY A 177 4.05 -6.66 -3.60
CA GLY A 177 2.94 -6.23 -2.78
C GLY A 177 2.22 -4.99 -3.29
N ILE A 178 0.98 -4.87 -2.82
CA ILE A 178 0.13 -3.70 -3.01
C ILE A 178 -0.34 -3.27 -1.63
N ASP A 179 -0.21 -1.98 -1.34
CA ASP A 179 -0.62 -1.35 -0.08
C ASP A 179 -1.69 -0.28 -0.33
N ARG A 180 -2.51 -0.01 0.69
CA ARG A 180 -3.47 1.13 0.73
C ARG A 180 -4.40 1.25 -0.49
N CYS A 181 -4.72 0.14 -1.15
CA CYS A 181 -5.55 0.15 -2.35
C CYS A 181 -6.98 0.60 -2.07
N ARG A 182 -7.48 1.55 -2.88
CA ARG A 182 -8.85 2.06 -2.84
C ARG A 182 -9.37 2.26 -4.26
N PHE A 183 -10.63 1.87 -4.48
CA PHE A 183 -11.40 2.18 -5.67
C PHE A 183 -12.29 3.39 -5.35
N ALA A 184 -11.90 4.56 -5.85
CA ALA A 184 -12.51 5.82 -5.45
C ALA A 184 -13.79 6.12 -6.24
N LYS A 185 -13.83 5.71 -7.51
CA LYS A 185 -14.99 5.84 -8.40
C LYS A 185 -15.16 4.57 -9.23
N PRO A 186 -16.40 4.21 -9.59
CA PRO A 186 -16.63 3.14 -10.57
C PRO A 186 -16.01 3.51 -11.91
N THR A 187 -15.47 2.52 -12.61
CA THR A 187 -15.02 2.63 -14.01
C THR A 187 -16.08 1.97 -14.89
N TYR A 188 -16.59 2.70 -15.87
CA TYR A 188 -17.61 2.20 -16.79
C TYR A 188 -16.99 1.74 -18.11
N PRO A 189 -17.67 0.84 -18.86
CA PRO A 189 -17.31 0.59 -20.25
C PRO A 189 -17.26 1.90 -21.04
N GLY A 190 -16.17 2.12 -21.78
CA GLY A 190 -15.88 3.35 -22.51
C GLY A 190 -14.97 4.33 -21.76
N ASP A 191 -14.78 4.18 -20.44
CA ASP A 191 -13.80 4.99 -19.71
C ASP A 191 -12.38 4.69 -20.17
N THR A 192 -11.56 5.73 -20.24
CA THR A 192 -10.16 5.62 -20.70
C THR A 192 -9.20 5.87 -19.56
N LEU A 193 -8.44 4.83 -19.20
CA LEU A 193 -7.54 4.83 -18.05
C LEU A 193 -6.14 5.29 -18.44
N THR A 194 -5.56 6.17 -17.62
CA THR A 194 -4.15 6.56 -17.62
C THR A 194 -3.59 6.38 -16.21
N VAL A 195 -2.32 6.01 -16.07
CA VAL A 195 -1.68 5.83 -14.77
C VAL A 195 -0.59 6.87 -14.55
N TRP A 196 -0.59 7.48 -13.37
CA TRP A 196 0.58 8.13 -12.79
C TRP A 196 1.24 7.19 -11.81
N LEU A 197 2.48 6.79 -12.08
CA LEU A 197 3.31 5.99 -11.17
C LEU A 197 4.45 6.85 -10.67
N THR A 198 4.54 7.09 -9.36
CA THR A 198 5.54 8.02 -8.77
C THR A 198 6.34 7.34 -7.67
N ALA A 199 7.68 7.41 -7.69
CA ALA A 199 8.54 6.89 -6.65
C ALA A 199 8.25 7.62 -5.32
N LYS A 200 7.55 6.93 -4.41
CA LYS A 200 6.99 7.51 -3.19
C LYS A 200 7.95 7.42 -2.02
N ARG A 201 8.55 6.25 -1.83
CA ARG A 201 9.46 5.98 -0.72
C ARG A 201 10.54 5.03 -1.18
N LYS A 202 11.76 5.24 -0.70
CA LYS A 202 12.89 4.36 -0.93
C LYS A 202 13.46 3.89 0.41
N THR A 203 13.64 2.58 0.56
CA THR A 203 14.29 1.98 1.73
C THR A 203 15.43 1.12 1.25
N LEU A 204 16.67 1.53 1.54
CA LEU A 204 17.84 0.73 1.20
C LEU A 204 17.91 -0.51 2.09
N ARG A 205 18.14 -1.69 1.51
CA ARG A 205 18.57 -2.87 2.27
C ARG A 205 20.09 -2.96 2.20
N ALA A 206 20.76 -2.46 3.23
CA ALA A 206 22.22 -2.36 3.25
C ALA A 206 22.89 -3.73 3.06
N GLY A 207 23.83 -3.81 2.11
CA GLY A 207 24.59 -5.03 1.79
C GLY A 207 23.82 -6.11 1.03
N ALA A 208 22.55 -5.87 0.67
CA ALA A 208 21.71 -6.85 -0.02
C ALA A 208 21.77 -6.75 -1.55
N GLY A 209 22.40 -5.70 -2.09
CA GLY A 209 22.45 -5.42 -3.53
C GLY A 209 21.14 -4.90 -4.14
N TYR A 210 20.14 -4.61 -3.31
CA TYR A 210 18.88 -3.99 -3.73
C TYR A 210 18.29 -3.11 -2.62
N GLY A 211 17.28 -2.32 -2.99
CA GLY A 211 16.42 -1.61 -2.05
C GLY A 211 14.95 -1.79 -2.39
N GLU A 212 14.09 -1.38 -1.48
CA GLU A 212 12.64 -1.35 -1.69
C GLU A 212 12.22 0.03 -2.18
N VAL A 213 11.39 0.06 -3.21
CA VAL A 213 10.72 1.26 -3.68
C VAL A 213 9.22 1.05 -3.59
N ALA A 214 8.56 1.91 -2.81
CA ALA A 214 7.12 2.04 -2.82
C ALA A 214 6.74 3.12 -3.83
N TRP A 215 5.77 2.85 -4.69
CA TRP A 215 5.32 3.75 -5.75
C TRP A 215 3.87 4.18 -5.50
N ASP A 216 3.58 5.47 -5.58
CA ASP A 216 2.22 5.99 -5.59
C ASP A 216 1.64 5.79 -7.00
N ALA A 217 0.69 4.88 -7.14
CA ALA A 217 -0.05 4.64 -8.37
C ALA A 217 -1.43 5.31 -8.30
N GLN A 218 -1.68 6.27 -9.20
CA GLN A 218 -2.97 6.92 -9.38
C GLN A 218 -3.49 6.57 -10.77
N VAL A 219 -4.57 5.80 -10.82
CA VAL A 219 -5.29 5.49 -12.07
C VAL A 219 -6.37 6.55 -12.24
N VAL A 220 -6.31 7.29 -13.34
CA VAL A 220 -7.26 8.35 -13.68
C VAL A 220 -8.03 8.01 -14.95
N ASN A 221 -9.26 8.50 -15.05
CA ASN A 221 -10.07 8.41 -16.27
C ASN A 221 -9.75 9.56 -17.25
N GLN A 222 -10.54 9.67 -18.32
CA GLN A 222 -10.45 10.72 -19.34
C GLN A 222 -10.64 12.15 -18.81
N ASP A 223 -11.28 12.31 -17.65
CA ASP A 223 -11.58 13.59 -17.01
C ASP A 223 -10.54 13.93 -15.92
N ASP A 224 -9.40 13.21 -15.90
CA ASP A 224 -8.35 13.27 -14.88
C ASP A 224 -8.85 12.98 -13.45
N GLU A 225 -10.00 12.29 -13.31
CA GLU A 225 -10.53 11.88 -12.02
C GLU A 225 -9.94 10.54 -11.58
N VAL A 226 -9.49 10.44 -10.32
CA VAL A 226 -8.93 9.21 -9.77
C VAL A 226 -10.03 8.16 -9.61
N VAL A 227 -9.88 7.03 -10.32
CA VAL A 227 -10.75 5.86 -10.20
C VAL A 227 -10.17 4.82 -9.24
N ALA A 228 -8.84 4.69 -9.18
CA ALA A 228 -8.15 3.82 -8.23
C ALA A 228 -6.83 4.44 -7.77
N ALA A 229 -6.50 4.26 -6.48
CA ALA A 229 -5.25 4.72 -5.89
C ALA A 229 -4.66 3.64 -4.98
N TYR A 230 -3.35 3.37 -5.11
CA TYR A 230 -2.66 2.33 -4.35
C TYR A 230 -1.15 2.54 -4.34
N ASP A 231 -0.47 1.90 -3.38
CA ASP A 231 0.97 1.81 -3.34
C ASP A 231 1.43 0.50 -3.99
N VAL A 232 2.35 0.55 -4.96
CA VAL A 232 3.02 -0.64 -5.51
C VAL A 232 4.35 -0.83 -4.78
N LEU A 233 4.64 -2.05 -4.30
CA LEU A 233 5.86 -2.35 -3.56
C LEU A 233 6.80 -3.20 -4.40
N THR A 234 7.98 -2.65 -4.70
CA THR A 234 8.98 -3.31 -5.54
C THR A 234 10.32 -3.47 -4.84
N MET A 235 11.04 -4.54 -5.17
CA MET A 235 12.48 -4.67 -4.93
C MET A 235 13.21 -4.22 -6.20
N VAL A 236 14.16 -3.30 -6.07
CA VAL A 236 14.91 -2.71 -7.18
C VAL A 236 16.40 -2.86 -6.90
N ALA A 237 17.12 -3.48 -7.84
CA ALA A 237 18.55 -3.69 -7.76
C ALA A 237 19.31 -2.36 -7.64
N ASN A 238 20.35 -2.35 -6.82
CA ASN A 238 21.39 -1.33 -6.89
C ASN A 238 22.19 -1.50 -8.19
N ARG A 239 22.92 -0.46 -8.60
CA ARG A 239 23.85 -0.61 -9.72
C ARG A 239 24.88 -1.72 -9.44
N PRO A 240 25.43 -2.38 -10.47
CA PRO A 240 26.52 -3.34 -10.28
C PRO A 240 27.67 -2.76 -9.45
N GLY A 241 28.21 -3.55 -8.52
CA GLY A 241 29.28 -3.13 -7.61
C GLY A 241 28.86 -2.20 -6.46
N MET A 242 27.59 -1.79 -6.36
CA MET A 242 27.07 -0.92 -5.30
C MET A 242 26.28 -1.68 -4.24
N ASN A 243 26.47 -1.35 -2.96
CA ASN A 243 25.68 -1.85 -1.84
C ASN A 243 25.53 -3.40 -1.78
N GLY A 244 26.55 -4.14 -2.21
CA GLY A 244 26.53 -5.62 -2.24
C GLY A 244 25.88 -6.22 -3.48
N ALA A 245 25.54 -5.42 -4.48
CA ALA A 245 25.16 -5.91 -5.80
C ALA A 245 26.39 -6.54 -6.48
N PRO A 246 26.22 -7.68 -7.17
CA PRO A 246 27.32 -8.28 -7.93
C PRO A 246 27.82 -7.31 -9.01
N ASP A 247 29.10 -7.41 -9.34
CA ASP A 247 29.67 -6.69 -10.47
C ASP A 247 29.00 -7.16 -11.78
N GLU A 248 29.02 -6.29 -12.78
CA GLU A 248 28.46 -6.61 -14.09
C GLU A 248 29.27 -7.78 -14.68
N VAL A 249 28.59 -8.88 -15.03
CA VAL A 249 29.26 -10.03 -15.62
C VAL A 249 29.75 -9.60 -17.00
N ALA A 250 31.07 -9.57 -17.19
CA ALA A 250 31.74 -9.22 -18.45
C ALA A 250 31.36 -10.15 -19.61
#